data_AF-A0A978SIH3-F1
#
_entry.id   AF-A0A978SIH3-F1
#
_cell.length_a   1.000
_cell.length_b   1.000
_cell.length_c   1.000
_cell.angle_alpha   90.00
_cell.angle_beta   90.00
_cell.angle_gamma   90.00
#
_symmetry.space_group_name_H-M   'P 1'
#
loop_
_entity.id
_entity.type
_entity.pdbx_description
1 polymer ?
#
loop_
_entity_poly.entity_id
_entity_poly.type
_entity_poly.pdbx_seq_one_letter_code
_entity_poly.pdbx_strand_id
1 'polypeptide(L)'
;MQYLHQPIEVKAFEDLTLFEYIQLFKKLWPKYQEAFNHLEWQLIGELLEEVRKTRNAIAHFREVTTNQRTQLKFCASFLERHRPSLKEANEPTEVVIAIDENDLGPCTSTSTEDQLCEMPEKGFTPTEEELGPNESRYAPLALWLQEQVEEGLGKVALTFEQVETIIDDKLPPSARQHRNWWANDSVGHTQSQQWLDVGWRVSNVNISEERVVFSRIDDRQEAYIHFFNTLLPKLKEIQGVTVEPAMNSQGRHWFTVVLTSQDVKEPTWLTCCFARRSRFRIELYIETGNRDTNKQLFDQMYSQKTLIEAELGEPLQWERLDTKRGARIALYREKASITQSPEQLSALQDWAVKAMERFYYAVAKRFQDVKSEVMSLTE
;
A
#
# COMPACT_ATOMS: atom_id res chain seq x y z
N MET A 1 25.56 -36.30 26.93
CA MET A 1 25.58 -35.35 25.80
C MET A 1 24.28 -35.49 25.05
N GLN A 2 23.28 -34.67 25.38
CA GLN A 2 21.98 -34.64 24.69
C GLN A 2 22.12 -33.73 23.47
N TYR A 3 22.05 -34.31 22.28
CA TYR A 3 21.80 -33.55 21.06
C TYR A 3 20.35 -33.07 21.13
N LEU A 4 20.17 -31.76 21.33
CA LEU A 4 18.89 -31.08 21.20
C LEU A 4 18.39 -31.30 19.77
N HIS A 5 17.32 -32.09 19.61
CA HIS A 5 16.53 -32.10 18.38
C HIS A 5 15.92 -30.71 18.22
N GLN A 6 16.58 -29.84 17.46
CA GLN A 6 15.91 -28.67 16.91
C GLN A 6 14.83 -29.19 15.94
N PRO A 7 13.56 -28.74 16.07
CA PRO A 7 12.55 -29.07 15.09
C PRO A 7 13.01 -28.54 13.73
N ILE A 8 12.91 -29.37 12.69
CA ILE A 8 13.17 -28.95 11.31
C ILE A 8 12.05 -27.98 10.96
N GLU A 9 12.37 -26.70 10.97
CA GLU A 9 11.47 -25.63 10.55
C GLU A 9 11.16 -25.82 9.07
N VAL A 10 9.91 -26.18 8.77
CA VAL A 10 9.43 -26.34 7.39
C VAL A 10 9.23 -24.94 6.84
N LYS A 11 10.21 -24.45 6.08
CA LYS A 11 10.13 -23.18 5.37
C LYS A 11 9.17 -23.28 4.20
N ALA A 12 8.32 -22.28 3.99
CA ALA A 12 7.56 -22.18 2.75
C ALA A 12 8.53 -21.97 1.57
N PHE A 13 8.08 -22.26 0.35
CA PHE A 13 8.93 -22.10 -0.85
C PHE A 13 9.46 -20.66 -0.96
N GLU A 14 8.65 -19.67 -0.61
CA GLU A 14 8.97 -18.25 -0.63
C GLU A 14 9.99 -17.81 0.43
N ASP A 15 10.04 -18.50 1.56
CA ASP A 15 10.97 -18.23 2.69
C ASP A 15 12.37 -18.80 2.47
N LEU A 16 12.61 -19.48 1.34
CA LEU A 16 13.91 -20.05 1.04
C LEU A 16 14.92 -18.93 0.75
N THR A 17 16.08 -19.01 1.40
CA THR A 17 17.22 -18.20 0.97
C THR A 17 17.65 -18.60 -0.44
N LEU A 18 18.35 -17.71 -1.17
CA LEU A 18 18.92 -18.07 -2.48
C LEU A 18 19.77 -19.35 -2.44
N PHE A 19 20.49 -19.59 -1.35
CA PHE A 19 21.23 -20.84 -1.17
C PHE A 19 20.30 -22.05 -1.11
N GLU A 20 19.20 -21.95 -0.36
CA GLU A 20 18.20 -23.01 -0.24
C GLU A 20 17.42 -23.22 -1.54
N TYR A 21 17.12 -22.16 -2.30
CA TYR A 21 16.61 -22.28 -3.68
C TYR A 21 17.57 -23.03 -4.59
N ILE A 22 18.88 -22.74 -4.53
CA ILE A 22 19.90 -23.45 -5.31
C ILE A 22 19.94 -24.94 -4.90
N GLN A 23 19.85 -25.25 -3.61
CA GLN A 23 19.81 -26.65 -3.14
C GLN A 23 18.51 -27.36 -3.54
N LEU A 24 17.37 -26.67 -3.52
CA LEU A 24 16.10 -27.21 -3.99
C LEU A 24 16.15 -27.47 -5.49
N PHE A 25 16.68 -26.54 -6.27
CA PHE A 25 16.85 -26.72 -7.72
C PHE A 25 17.81 -27.88 -8.04
N LYS A 26 18.89 -28.03 -7.26
CA LYS A 26 19.78 -29.20 -7.35
C LYS A 26 19.04 -30.52 -7.15
N LYS A 27 18.19 -30.60 -6.13
CA LYS A 27 17.38 -31.81 -5.86
C LYS A 27 16.42 -32.11 -7.00
N LEU A 28 15.88 -31.07 -7.64
CA LEU A 28 14.95 -31.18 -8.76
C LEU A 28 15.66 -31.34 -10.11
N TRP A 29 16.99 -31.20 -10.18
CA TRP A 29 17.77 -31.22 -11.42
C TRP A 29 17.50 -32.43 -12.32
N PRO A 30 17.37 -33.68 -11.81
CA PRO A 30 17.08 -34.84 -12.66
C PRO A 30 15.77 -34.71 -13.47
N LYS A 31 14.80 -33.93 -12.98
CA LYS A 31 13.52 -33.66 -13.64
C LYS A 31 13.62 -32.57 -14.72
N TYR A 32 14.58 -31.64 -14.58
CA TYR A 32 14.68 -30.46 -15.44
C TYR A 32 15.88 -30.48 -16.38
N GLN A 33 16.83 -31.40 -16.22
CA GLN A 33 18.06 -31.47 -17.03
C GLN A 33 17.81 -31.51 -18.55
N GLU A 34 16.70 -32.08 -19.01
CA GLU A 34 16.33 -32.14 -20.43
C GLU A 34 16.09 -30.74 -21.01
N ALA A 35 15.43 -29.86 -20.24
CA ALA A 35 15.21 -28.46 -20.63
C ALA A 35 16.54 -27.66 -20.74
N PHE A 36 17.61 -28.17 -20.13
CA PHE A 36 18.96 -27.60 -20.17
C PHE A 36 19.92 -28.38 -21.07
N ASN A 37 19.40 -29.04 -22.12
CA ASN A 37 20.21 -29.82 -23.08
C ASN A 37 21.12 -30.87 -22.41
N HIS A 38 20.65 -31.49 -21.33
CA HIS A 38 21.39 -32.48 -20.54
C HIS A 38 22.72 -31.97 -19.95
N LEU A 39 22.82 -30.66 -19.67
CA LEU A 39 23.96 -30.10 -18.96
C LEU A 39 24.15 -30.76 -17.58
N GLU A 40 25.42 -30.94 -17.20
CA GLU A 40 25.77 -31.42 -15.87
C GLU A 40 25.45 -30.36 -14.81
N TRP A 41 24.95 -30.80 -13.66
CA TRP A 41 24.63 -29.89 -12.54
C TRP A 41 25.84 -29.04 -12.11
N GLN A 42 27.06 -29.57 -12.18
CA GLN A 42 28.26 -28.84 -11.72
C GLN A 42 28.41 -27.48 -12.41
N LEU A 43 28.16 -27.41 -13.72
CA LEU A 43 28.27 -26.16 -14.49
C LEU A 43 27.21 -25.12 -14.08
N ILE A 44 26.01 -25.58 -13.80
CA ILE A 44 24.87 -24.73 -13.40
C ILE A 44 25.02 -24.30 -11.94
N GLY A 45 25.47 -25.22 -11.09
CA GLY A 45 25.77 -24.96 -9.68
C GLY A 45 26.87 -23.91 -9.53
N GLU A 46 27.94 -23.99 -10.30
CA GLU A 46 29.00 -22.97 -10.32
C GLU A 46 28.48 -21.61 -10.76
N LEU A 47 27.67 -21.57 -11.84
CA LEU A 47 27.07 -20.34 -12.33
C LEU A 47 26.19 -19.66 -11.26
N LEU A 48 25.30 -20.43 -10.60
CA LEU A 48 24.41 -19.91 -9.56
C LEU A 48 25.15 -19.53 -8.27
N GLU A 49 26.25 -20.20 -7.96
CA GLU A 49 27.09 -19.87 -6.81
C GLU A 49 27.82 -18.54 -7.01
N GLU A 50 28.28 -18.23 -8.22
CA GLU A 50 28.87 -16.92 -8.53
C GLU A 50 27.83 -15.78 -8.48
N VAL A 51 26.57 -16.05 -8.87
CA VAL A 51 25.45 -15.12 -8.65
C VAL A 51 25.24 -14.89 -7.15
N ARG A 52 25.24 -15.95 -6.34
CA ARG A 52 25.09 -15.85 -4.87
C ARG A 52 26.20 -15.02 -4.24
N LYS A 53 27.46 -15.24 -4.63
CA LYS A 53 28.62 -14.45 -4.16
C LYS A 53 28.50 -12.98 -4.54
N THR A 54 28.10 -12.69 -5.78
CA THR A 54 27.90 -11.32 -6.25
C THR A 54 26.79 -10.62 -5.47
N ARG A 55 25.65 -11.29 -5.25
CA ARG A 55 24.55 -10.77 -4.42
C ARG A 55 25.00 -10.51 -2.98
N ASN A 56 25.76 -11.42 -2.37
CA ASN A 56 26.29 -11.22 -1.02
C ASN A 56 27.25 -10.03 -0.96
N ALA A 57 28.09 -9.83 -1.98
CA ALA A 57 28.97 -8.67 -2.07
C ALA A 57 28.17 -7.35 -2.14
N ILE A 58 27.06 -7.33 -2.90
CA ILE A 58 26.12 -6.20 -2.96
C ILE A 58 25.46 -5.96 -1.59
N ALA A 59 25.00 -7.01 -0.91
CA ALA A 59 24.41 -6.91 0.43
C ALA A 59 25.40 -6.37 1.47
N HIS A 60 26.71 -6.59 1.25
CA HIS A 60 27.80 -6.01 2.04
C HIS A 60 28.32 -4.67 1.47
N PHE A 61 27.52 -3.98 0.63
CA PHE A 61 27.82 -2.67 0.04
C PHE A 61 29.13 -2.61 -0.76
N ARG A 62 29.57 -3.72 -1.36
CA ARG A 62 30.73 -3.76 -2.25
C ARG A 62 30.32 -3.44 -3.69
N GLU A 63 31.17 -2.72 -4.41
CA GLU A 63 30.95 -2.42 -5.83
C GLU A 63 31.01 -3.70 -6.68
N VAL A 64 30.10 -3.78 -7.66
CA VAL A 64 30.03 -4.89 -8.61
C VAL A 64 30.93 -4.60 -9.80
N THR A 65 31.90 -5.47 -10.03
CA THR A 65 32.82 -5.34 -11.18
C THR A 65 32.08 -5.53 -12.51
N THR A 66 32.64 -4.99 -13.60
CA THR A 66 32.10 -5.18 -14.96
C THR A 66 31.97 -6.66 -15.34
N ASN A 67 32.90 -7.51 -14.87
CA ASN A 67 32.86 -8.95 -15.10
C ASN A 67 31.67 -9.60 -14.36
N GLN A 68 31.48 -9.29 -13.07
CA GLN A 68 30.34 -9.78 -12.29
C GLN A 68 28.99 -9.32 -12.89
N ARG A 69 28.90 -8.07 -13.35
CA ARG A 69 27.70 -7.55 -14.03
C ARG A 69 27.42 -8.31 -15.34
N THR A 70 28.45 -8.63 -16.10
CA THR A 70 28.33 -9.40 -17.35
C THR A 70 27.90 -10.84 -17.06
N GLN A 71 28.47 -11.46 -16.03
CA GLN A 71 28.13 -12.80 -15.58
C GLN A 71 26.69 -12.91 -15.07
N LEU A 72 26.20 -11.91 -14.32
CA LEU A 72 24.79 -11.83 -13.90
C LEU A 72 23.84 -11.78 -15.10
N LYS A 73 24.15 -10.92 -16.09
CA LYS A 73 23.37 -10.80 -17.33
C LYS A 73 23.38 -12.09 -18.14
N PHE A 74 24.53 -12.76 -18.21
CA PHE A 74 24.67 -14.05 -18.86
C PHE A 74 23.81 -15.11 -18.16
N CYS A 75 23.90 -15.23 -16.83
CA CYS A 75 23.12 -16.19 -16.06
C CYS A 75 21.62 -15.98 -16.24
N ALA A 76 21.15 -14.73 -16.16
CA ALA A 76 19.73 -14.41 -16.35
C ALA A 76 19.24 -14.79 -17.75
N SER A 77 20.01 -14.42 -18.79
CA SER A 77 19.67 -14.74 -20.19
C SER A 77 19.70 -16.25 -20.46
N PHE A 78 20.64 -16.96 -19.83
CA PHE A 78 20.79 -18.40 -19.95
C PHE A 78 19.62 -19.15 -19.33
N LEU A 79 19.20 -18.78 -18.11
CA LEU A 79 18.06 -19.40 -17.43
C LEU A 79 16.74 -19.15 -18.17
N GLU A 80 16.52 -17.93 -18.67
CA GLU A 80 15.31 -17.59 -19.42
C GLU A 80 15.20 -18.43 -20.71
N ARG A 81 16.33 -18.65 -21.40
CA ARG A 81 16.37 -19.46 -22.64
C ARG A 81 16.02 -20.93 -22.41
N HIS A 82 16.33 -21.46 -21.23
CA HIS A 82 16.10 -22.87 -20.87
C HIS A 82 14.88 -23.04 -19.96
N ARG A 83 14.00 -22.03 -19.89
CA ARG A 83 12.77 -22.08 -19.11
C ARG A 83 11.84 -23.16 -19.71
N PRO A 84 11.45 -24.19 -18.94
CA PRO A 84 10.54 -25.21 -19.45
C PRO A 84 9.17 -24.60 -19.76
N SER A 85 8.55 -25.04 -20.87
CA SER A 85 7.17 -24.66 -21.21
C SER A 85 6.21 -25.21 -20.16
N LEU A 86 5.46 -24.36 -19.47
CA LEU A 86 4.53 -24.71 -18.39
C LEU A 86 3.25 -25.45 -18.85
N LYS A 87 3.23 -26.04 -20.06
CA LYS A 87 2.01 -26.56 -20.70
C LYS A 87 1.43 -27.84 -20.08
N GLU A 88 2.04 -28.45 -19.06
CA GLU A 88 1.56 -29.73 -18.50
C GLU A 88 1.56 -29.81 -16.95
N ALA A 89 1.45 -28.68 -16.23
CA ALA A 89 1.33 -28.73 -14.78
C ALA A 89 0.15 -27.90 -14.27
N ASN A 90 -0.99 -28.60 -14.13
CA ASN A 90 -2.15 -28.34 -13.27
C ASN A 90 -2.60 -26.89 -13.10
N GLU A 91 -3.79 -26.60 -13.66
CA GLU A 91 -4.60 -25.42 -13.38
C GLU A 91 -4.69 -25.11 -11.87
N PRO A 92 -4.24 -23.93 -11.43
CA PRO A 92 -4.79 -23.30 -10.25
C PRO A 92 -6.11 -22.64 -10.65
N THR A 93 -7.19 -22.94 -9.94
CA THR A 93 -8.46 -22.23 -10.04
C THR A 93 -8.24 -20.75 -9.69
N GLU A 94 -7.96 -19.92 -10.70
CA GLU A 94 -8.02 -18.47 -10.58
C GLU A 94 -9.49 -18.04 -10.72
N VAL A 95 -10.01 -17.37 -9.69
CA VAL A 95 -11.24 -16.58 -9.81
C VAL A 95 -10.94 -15.43 -10.76
N VAL A 96 -11.43 -15.56 -11.99
CA VAL A 96 -11.50 -14.46 -12.95
C VAL A 96 -12.60 -13.53 -12.47
N ILE A 97 -12.23 -12.37 -11.93
CA ILE A 97 -13.19 -11.27 -11.78
C ILE A 97 -13.39 -10.70 -13.19
N ALA A 98 -14.51 -11.06 -13.81
CA ALA A 98 -15.00 -10.37 -14.99
C ALA A 98 -15.52 -9.00 -14.51
N ILE A 99 -14.82 -7.93 -14.89
CA ILE A 99 -15.37 -6.59 -14.79
C ILE A 99 -16.41 -6.50 -15.91
N ASP A 100 -17.69 -6.50 -15.54
CA ASP A 100 -18.80 -6.32 -16.49
C ASP A 100 -18.73 -4.90 -17.04
N GLU A 101 -18.78 -4.73 -18.37
CA GLU A 101 -18.68 -3.44 -19.08
C GLU A 101 -19.86 -2.49 -18.79
N ASN A 102 -20.79 -2.87 -17.90
CA ASN A 102 -21.90 -2.05 -17.44
C ASN A 102 -21.65 -1.26 -16.15
N ASP A 103 -20.50 -1.43 -15.46
CA ASP A 103 -20.24 -0.71 -14.20
C ASP A 103 -19.54 0.67 -14.37
N LEU A 104 -19.44 1.14 -15.62
CA LEU A 104 -19.07 2.52 -15.96
C LEU A 104 -20.24 3.22 -16.66
N GLY A 105 -21.35 3.39 -15.92
CA GLY A 105 -22.53 4.16 -16.35
C GLY A 105 -22.63 5.53 -15.66
N PRO A 106 -23.21 6.55 -16.30
CA PRO A 106 -23.03 7.96 -15.97
C PRO A 106 -23.82 8.41 -14.74
N CYS A 107 -23.32 9.45 -14.07
CA CYS A 107 -24.01 10.18 -13.01
C CYS A 107 -25.46 10.53 -13.41
N THR A 108 -26.44 9.94 -12.73
CA THR A 108 -27.79 10.51 -12.61
C THR A 108 -28.31 10.35 -11.19
N SER A 109 -28.57 11.49 -10.57
CA SER A 109 -29.29 11.66 -9.31
C SER A 109 -30.72 11.17 -9.39
N THR A 110 -31.16 10.35 -8.43
CA THR A 110 -32.54 10.39 -7.92
C THR A 110 -32.61 9.77 -6.52
N SER A 111 -33.10 10.57 -5.57
CA SER A 111 -33.66 10.22 -4.27
C SER A 111 -34.72 9.11 -4.41
N THR A 112 -35.00 8.22 -3.45
CA THR A 112 -35.55 8.38 -2.08
C THR A 112 -35.59 6.92 -1.54
N GLU A 113 -35.40 6.55 -0.26
CA GLU A 113 -36.16 6.86 0.94
C GLU A 113 -35.47 6.16 2.14
N ASP A 114 -35.37 6.89 3.26
CA ASP A 114 -35.39 6.47 4.67
C ASP A 114 -34.77 5.14 5.10
N GLN A 115 -33.56 5.25 5.67
CA GLN A 115 -33.13 4.45 6.81
C GLN A 115 -32.15 5.26 7.69
N LEU A 116 -32.44 5.26 8.99
CA LEU A 116 -31.77 6.00 10.07
C LEU A 116 -30.24 6.06 9.93
N CYS A 117 -29.68 7.27 10.08
CA CYS A 117 -28.24 7.53 10.03
C CYS A 117 -27.53 6.98 11.27
N GLU A 118 -27.25 5.67 11.28
CA GLU A 118 -26.28 5.09 12.20
C GLU A 118 -24.88 5.17 11.57
N MET A 119 -23.92 5.71 12.31
CA MET A 119 -22.50 5.64 11.94
C MET A 119 -22.09 4.16 11.87
N PRO A 120 -21.28 3.76 10.89
CA PRO A 120 -20.77 2.39 10.87
C PRO A 120 -19.97 2.12 12.16
N GLU A 121 -20.27 1.01 12.85
CA GLU A 121 -19.55 0.54 14.05
C GLU A 121 -18.06 0.19 13.78
N LYS A 122 -17.56 0.39 12.56
CA LYS A 122 -16.20 0.08 12.11
C LYS A 122 -15.50 1.33 11.61
N GLY A 123 -14.22 1.49 11.97
CA GLY A 123 -13.41 2.66 11.63
C GLY A 123 -13.45 3.05 10.16
N PHE A 124 -13.43 4.36 9.90
CA PHE A 124 -13.48 4.93 8.56
C PHE A 124 -12.24 4.58 7.72
N THR A 125 -12.44 4.30 6.43
CA THR A 125 -11.37 4.25 5.44
C THR A 125 -11.00 5.69 5.04
N PRO A 126 -9.73 6.11 5.18
CA PRO A 126 -9.27 7.37 4.62
C PRO A 126 -9.54 7.41 3.12
N THR A 127 -10.27 8.40 2.64
CA THR A 127 -10.30 8.65 1.19
C THR A 127 -8.95 9.16 0.72
N GLU A 128 -8.57 8.89 -0.52
CA GLU A 128 -7.26 9.28 -1.04
C GLU A 128 -7.08 10.80 -1.25
N GLU A 129 -5.87 11.23 -1.57
CA GLU A 129 -5.58 12.61 -2.00
C GLU A 129 -6.15 12.85 -3.41
N GLU A 130 -6.84 13.98 -3.62
CA GLU A 130 -7.30 14.37 -4.96
C GLU A 130 -6.09 14.65 -5.87
N LEU A 131 -6.14 14.10 -7.09
CA LEU A 131 -5.09 14.30 -8.08
C LEU A 131 -5.00 15.78 -8.45
N GLY A 132 -3.85 16.40 -8.15
CA GLY A 132 -3.58 17.76 -8.61
C GLY A 132 -3.35 17.82 -10.14
N PRO A 133 -3.49 19.00 -10.77
CA PRO A 133 -3.28 19.18 -12.22
C PRO A 133 -1.85 18.88 -12.70
N ASN A 134 -0.90 18.71 -11.77
CA ASN A 134 0.50 18.37 -12.05
C ASN A 134 0.83 16.90 -11.75
N GLU A 135 -0.19 16.05 -11.55
CA GLU A 135 0.03 14.64 -11.27
C GLU A 135 0.34 13.81 -12.50
N SER A 136 1.07 12.71 -12.28
CA SER A 136 1.40 11.76 -13.34
C SER A 136 0.12 11.23 -13.96
N ARG A 137 0.10 11.08 -15.28
CA ARG A 137 -0.99 10.40 -16.01
C ARG A 137 -1.29 8.98 -15.51
N TYR A 138 -0.38 8.36 -14.77
CA TYR A 138 -0.55 7.01 -14.20
C TYR A 138 -0.99 7.04 -12.73
N ALA A 139 -1.19 8.23 -12.16
CA ALA A 139 -1.64 8.37 -10.77
C ALA A 139 -3.02 7.73 -10.51
N PRO A 140 -4.01 7.78 -11.43
CA PRO A 140 -5.28 7.07 -11.26
C PRO A 140 -5.10 5.56 -11.05
N LEU A 141 -4.19 4.92 -11.79
CA LEU A 141 -3.91 3.48 -11.63
C LEU A 141 -3.41 3.16 -10.22
N ALA A 142 -2.57 4.01 -9.65
CA ALA A 142 -2.08 3.81 -8.30
C ALA A 142 -3.17 3.99 -7.24
N LEU A 143 -4.09 4.95 -7.42
CA LEU A 143 -5.25 5.10 -6.54
C LEU A 143 -6.14 3.87 -6.61
N TRP A 144 -6.46 3.41 -7.82
CA TRP A 144 -7.27 2.22 -8.02
C TRP A 144 -6.63 0.96 -7.38
N LEU A 145 -5.32 0.77 -7.54
CA LEU A 145 -4.61 -0.34 -6.88
C LEU A 145 -4.66 -0.25 -5.34
N GLN A 146 -4.66 0.95 -4.75
CA GLN A 146 -4.86 1.08 -3.29
C GLN A 146 -6.24 0.59 -2.86
N GLU A 147 -7.28 0.95 -3.61
CA GLU A 147 -8.67 0.51 -3.34
C GLU A 147 -8.78 -1.03 -3.38
N GLN A 148 -8.03 -1.72 -4.25
CA GLN A 148 -8.03 -3.19 -4.31
C GLN A 148 -7.51 -3.86 -3.03
N VAL A 149 -6.66 -3.17 -2.24
CA VAL A 149 -6.22 -3.66 -0.93
C VAL A 149 -7.40 -3.72 0.05
N GLU A 150 -8.38 -2.84 -0.11
CA GLU A 150 -9.55 -2.74 0.74
C GLU A 150 -10.49 -3.94 0.55
N GLU A 151 -10.56 -4.45 -0.69
CA GLU A 151 -11.27 -5.69 -1.05
C GLU A 151 -10.53 -6.97 -0.60
N GLY A 152 -9.33 -6.83 -0.02
CA GLY A 152 -8.53 -7.96 0.47
C GLY A 152 -7.74 -8.68 -0.61
N LEU A 153 -7.61 -8.09 -1.80
CA LEU A 153 -6.87 -8.69 -2.92
C LEU A 153 -5.36 -8.44 -2.78
N GLY A 154 -4.59 -9.52 -2.69
CA GLY A 154 -3.11 -9.47 -2.71
C GLY A 154 -2.50 -9.47 -4.11
N LYS A 155 -3.31 -9.83 -5.12
CA LYS A 155 -2.94 -9.89 -6.54
C LYS A 155 -4.12 -9.49 -7.41
N VAL A 156 -3.85 -8.79 -8.49
CA VAL A 156 -4.85 -8.31 -9.44
C VAL A 156 -4.31 -8.46 -10.86
N ALA A 157 -5.09 -9.07 -11.75
CA ALA A 157 -4.78 -9.14 -13.18
C ALA A 157 -5.65 -8.12 -13.93
N LEU A 158 -5.02 -7.32 -14.78
CA LEU A 158 -5.67 -6.32 -15.63
C LEU A 158 -5.28 -6.54 -17.09
N THR A 159 -6.22 -6.30 -18.00
CA THR A 159 -5.90 -6.10 -19.42
C THR A 159 -5.31 -4.70 -19.63
N PHE A 160 -4.58 -4.50 -20.72
CA PHE A 160 -4.08 -3.18 -21.09
C PHE A 160 -5.21 -2.19 -21.34
N GLU A 161 -6.33 -2.65 -21.88
CA GLU A 161 -7.54 -1.84 -22.05
C GLU A 161 -8.13 -1.40 -20.70
N GLN A 162 -8.22 -2.30 -19.72
CA GLN A 162 -8.67 -1.93 -18.36
C GLN A 162 -7.73 -0.90 -17.72
N VAL A 163 -6.42 -1.03 -17.92
CA VAL A 163 -5.45 -0.02 -17.47
C VAL A 163 -5.70 1.33 -18.16
N GLU A 164 -5.96 1.34 -19.47
CA GLU A 164 -6.28 2.55 -20.24
C GLU A 164 -7.55 3.23 -19.72
N THR A 165 -8.58 2.45 -19.41
CA THR A 165 -9.83 2.94 -18.82
C THR A 165 -9.58 3.57 -17.45
N ILE A 166 -8.77 2.93 -16.60
CA ILE A 166 -8.45 3.46 -15.27
C ILE A 166 -7.67 4.77 -15.35
N ILE A 167 -6.72 4.89 -16.29
CA ILE A 167 -5.91 6.12 -16.45
C ILE A 167 -6.58 7.18 -17.34
N ASP A 168 -7.75 6.88 -17.92
CA ASP A 168 -8.46 7.70 -18.89
C ASP A 168 -7.58 8.17 -20.07
N ASP A 169 -6.68 7.29 -20.53
CA ASP A 169 -5.73 7.60 -21.61
C ASP A 169 -5.18 6.31 -22.24
N LYS A 170 -4.72 6.39 -23.49
CA LYS A 170 -4.13 5.25 -24.22
C LYS A 170 -2.70 4.96 -23.77
N LEU A 171 -2.39 3.69 -23.53
CA LEU A 171 -1.05 3.25 -23.18
C LEU A 171 -0.12 3.50 -24.38
N PRO A 172 1.12 3.97 -24.13
CA PRO A 172 2.06 4.23 -25.21
C PRO A 172 2.40 2.90 -25.93
N PRO A 173 2.75 2.93 -27.23
CA PRO A 173 3.14 1.73 -27.97
C PRO A 173 4.24 0.92 -27.28
N SER A 174 5.15 1.58 -26.56
CA SER A 174 6.21 0.93 -25.78
C SER A 174 5.67 -0.02 -24.70
N ALA A 175 4.53 0.29 -24.06
CA ALA A 175 3.91 -0.59 -23.07
C ALA A 175 3.41 -1.91 -23.70
N ARG A 176 3.03 -1.85 -24.98
CA ARG A 176 2.55 -2.99 -25.78
C ARG A 176 3.67 -3.74 -26.51
N GLN A 177 4.87 -3.17 -26.61
CA GLN A 177 5.99 -3.74 -27.37
C GLN A 177 7.13 -4.22 -26.46
N HIS A 178 7.30 -3.62 -25.29
CA HIS A 178 8.46 -3.84 -24.45
C HIS A 178 8.05 -4.19 -23.03
N ARG A 179 8.31 -5.44 -22.62
CA ARG A 179 8.12 -5.91 -21.23
C ARG A 179 8.81 -5.00 -20.20
N ASN A 180 9.94 -4.41 -20.58
CA ASN A 180 10.77 -3.53 -19.77
C ASN A 180 10.01 -2.28 -19.29
N TRP A 181 9.01 -1.83 -20.07
CA TRP A 181 8.19 -0.68 -19.72
C TRP A 181 7.39 -0.92 -18.42
N TRP A 182 7.05 -2.18 -18.14
CA TRP A 182 6.36 -2.64 -16.93
C TRP A 182 7.33 -3.03 -15.80
N ALA A 183 8.64 -2.77 -15.96
CA ALA A 183 9.61 -3.09 -14.93
C ALA A 183 9.38 -2.25 -13.66
N ASN A 184 9.62 -2.85 -12.50
CA ASN A 184 9.53 -2.20 -11.20
C ASN A 184 10.79 -1.37 -10.91
N ASP A 185 11.04 -0.34 -11.72
CA ASP A 185 12.14 0.60 -11.50
C ASP A 185 11.65 1.84 -10.74
N SER A 186 12.29 2.17 -9.63
CA SER A 186 11.96 3.35 -8.82
C SER A 186 12.70 4.63 -9.27
N VAL A 187 13.62 4.55 -10.23
CA VAL A 187 14.53 5.66 -10.59
C VAL A 187 14.34 6.14 -12.03
N GLY A 188 13.96 5.27 -12.98
CA GLY A 188 13.91 5.60 -14.40
C GLY A 188 12.53 5.84 -15.03
N HIS A 189 11.44 5.45 -14.35
CA HIS A 189 10.13 5.31 -14.98
C HIS A 189 9.01 5.91 -14.11
N THR A 190 8.42 7.03 -14.57
CA THR A 190 7.37 7.77 -13.84
C THR A 190 6.12 6.93 -13.60
N GLN A 191 5.81 5.99 -14.50
CA GLN A 191 4.70 5.05 -14.35
C GLN A 191 4.93 4.07 -13.20
N SER A 192 6.13 3.48 -13.11
CA SER A 192 6.40 2.44 -12.12
C SER A 192 6.51 2.98 -10.72
N GLN A 193 6.98 4.21 -10.59
CA GLN A 193 6.91 4.94 -9.32
C GLN A 193 5.47 5.02 -8.79
N GLN A 194 4.44 5.15 -9.65
CA GLN A 194 3.06 5.29 -9.16
C GLN A 194 2.60 4.04 -8.39
N TRP A 195 2.69 2.84 -8.99
CA TRP A 195 2.27 1.62 -8.30
C TRP A 195 3.24 1.21 -7.19
N LEU A 196 4.54 1.46 -7.36
CA LEU A 196 5.53 1.20 -6.31
C LEU A 196 5.28 2.06 -5.08
N ASP A 197 4.98 3.35 -5.23
CA ASP A 197 4.73 4.28 -4.13
C ASP A 197 3.55 3.82 -3.27
N VAL A 198 2.54 3.20 -3.88
CA VAL A 198 1.38 2.67 -3.18
C VAL A 198 1.52 1.21 -2.72
N GLY A 199 2.73 0.63 -2.82
CA GLY A 199 3.03 -0.69 -2.28
C GLY A 199 2.63 -1.86 -3.16
N TRP A 200 2.46 -1.62 -4.46
CA TRP A 200 2.20 -2.62 -5.49
C TRP A 200 3.40 -2.76 -6.41
N ARG A 201 3.52 -3.92 -7.05
CA ARG A 201 4.52 -4.20 -8.07
C ARG A 201 3.92 -5.01 -9.20
N VAL A 202 4.47 -4.89 -10.41
CA VAL A 202 4.16 -5.83 -11.48
C VAL A 202 4.85 -7.16 -11.16
N SER A 203 4.06 -8.21 -10.98
CA SER A 203 4.54 -9.58 -10.73
C SER A 203 4.70 -10.37 -12.03
N ASN A 204 3.81 -10.15 -13.00
CA ASN A 204 3.87 -10.76 -14.32
C ASN A 204 3.28 -9.81 -15.39
N VAL A 205 3.74 -9.96 -16.63
CA VAL A 205 3.15 -9.27 -17.78
C VAL A 205 3.25 -10.16 -19.01
N ASN A 206 2.13 -10.33 -19.70
CA ASN A 206 2.02 -11.06 -20.95
C ASN A 206 1.70 -10.05 -22.06
N ILE A 207 2.70 -9.77 -22.92
CA ILE A 207 2.55 -8.82 -24.02
C ILE A 207 1.60 -9.35 -25.11
N SER A 208 1.64 -10.66 -25.41
CA SER A 208 0.80 -11.25 -26.45
C SER A 208 -0.69 -11.29 -26.08
N GLU A 209 -0.99 -11.43 -24.79
CA GLU A 209 -2.36 -11.41 -24.28
C GLU A 209 -2.78 -10.03 -23.77
N GLU A 210 -1.89 -9.04 -23.86
CA GLU A 210 -2.09 -7.67 -23.37
C GLU A 210 -2.59 -7.64 -21.92
N ARG A 211 -1.93 -8.41 -21.05
CA ARG A 211 -2.29 -8.57 -19.64
C ARG A 211 -1.12 -8.28 -18.71
N VAL A 212 -1.40 -7.63 -17.59
CA VAL A 212 -0.45 -7.35 -16.52
C VAL A 212 -1.03 -7.81 -15.18
N VAL A 213 -0.18 -8.38 -14.32
CA VAL A 213 -0.55 -8.84 -12.99
C VAL A 213 0.20 -8.02 -11.96
N PHE A 214 -0.52 -7.25 -11.15
CA PHE A 214 -0.01 -6.54 -10.00
C PHE A 214 -0.10 -7.43 -8.76
N SER A 215 0.90 -7.35 -7.88
CA SER A 215 0.87 -7.97 -6.56
C SER A 215 1.32 -6.98 -5.50
N ARG A 216 0.90 -7.20 -4.26
CA ARG A 216 1.47 -6.47 -3.13
C ARG A 216 2.97 -6.74 -2.98
N ILE A 217 3.64 -5.80 -2.33
CA ILE A 217 5.02 -5.92 -1.88
C ILE A 217 4.97 -6.38 -0.42
N ASP A 218 5.29 -7.65 -0.19
CA ASP A 218 5.16 -8.29 1.13
C ASP A 218 6.03 -7.59 2.18
N ASP A 219 7.28 -7.23 1.84
CA ASP A 219 8.17 -6.44 2.71
C ASP A 219 7.53 -5.12 3.20
N ARG A 220 6.74 -4.45 2.35
CA ARG A 220 6.03 -3.22 2.75
C ARG A 220 4.83 -3.54 3.63
N GLN A 221 4.12 -4.63 3.35
CA GLN A 221 3.02 -5.09 4.20
C GLN A 221 3.53 -5.36 5.62
N GLU A 222 4.60 -6.14 5.75
CA GLU A 222 5.25 -6.43 7.03
C GLU A 222 5.76 -5.17 7.72
N ALA A 223 6.37 -4.24 6.97
CA ALA A 223 6.83 -2.97 7.52
C ALA A 223 5.68 -2.13 8.09
N TYR A 224 4.52 -2.07 7.42
CA TYR A 224 3.33 -1.40 7.95
C TYR A 224 2.81 -2.08 9.21
N ILE A 225 2.71 -3.41 9.22
CA ILE A 225 2.30 -4.18 10.41
C ILE A 225 3.21 -3.82 11.58
N HIS A 226 4.52 -3.91 11.38
CA HIS A 226 5.52 -3.61 12.39
C HIS A 226 5.41 -2.15 12.88
N PHE A 227 5.32 -1.19 11.96
CA PHE A 227 5.21 0.22 12.30
C PHE A 227 3.98 0.53 13.15
N PHE A 228 2.80 0.04 12.78
CA PHE A 228 1.58 0.32 13.55
C PHE A 228 1.50 -0.48 14.85
N ASN A 229 2.03 -1.71 14.89
CA ASN A 229 2.12 -2.49 16.13
C ASN A 229 3.06 -1.86 17.17
N THR A 230 4.06 -1.11 16.71
CA THR A 230 4.99 -0.37 17.60
C THR A 230 4.50 1.04 17.90
N LEU A 231 3.72 1.67 17.02
CA LEU A 231 3.08 2.97 17.26
C LEU A 231 1.92 2.89 18.27
N LEU A 232 1.06 1.87 18.17
CA LEU A 232 -0.14 1.77 19.01
C LEU A 232 0.16 1.79 20.53
N PRO A 233 1.13 1.02 21.06
CA PRO A 233 1.51 1.11 22.47
C PRO A 233 1.94 2.51 22.88
N LYS A 234 2.72 3.22 22.04
CA LYS A 234 3.15 4.60 22.31
C LYS A 234 1.96 5.57 22.33
N LEU A 235 0.98 5.40 21.44
CA LEU A 235 -0.25 6.21 21.46
C LEU A 235 -1.07 5.99 22.74
N LYS A 236 -1.08 4.77 23.28
CA LYS A 236 -1.76 4.45 24.55
C LYS A 236 -1.11 5.08 25.78
N GLU A 237 0.11 5.61 25.66
CA GLU A 237 0.82 6.30 26.75
C GLU A 237 0.46 7.80 26.85
N ILE A 238 -0.32 8.33 25.90
CA ILE A 238 -0.81 9.71 25.95
C ILE A 238 -1.64 9.91 27.23
N GLN A 239 -1.24 10.88 28.05
CA GLN A 239 -1.88 11.14 29.34
C GLN A 239 -3.25 11.77 29.14
N GLY A 240 -4.25 11.30 29.89
CA GLY A 240 -5.61 11.88 29.85
C GLY A 240 -6.45 11.49 28.64
N VAL A 241 -5.93 10.63 27.75
CA VAL A 241 -6.64 10.13 26.57
C VAL A 241 -6.61 8.60 26.54
N THR A 242 -7.79 7.99 26.42
CA THR A 242 -7.91 6.56 26.18
C THR A 242 -7.84 6.32 24.67
N VAL A 243 -6.90 5.47 24.24
CA VAL A 243 -6.70 5.12 22.83
C VAL A 243 -7.00 3.65 22.59
N GLU A 244 -7.95 3.38 21.69
CA GLU A 244 -8.33 2.03 21.28
C GLU A 244 -8.14 1.84 19.77
N PRO A 245 -7.66 0.67 19.31
CA PRO A 245 -7.60 0.39 17.88
C PRO A 245 -9.01 0.21 17.31
N ALA A 246 -9.36 0.93 16.24
CA ALA A 246 -10.63 0.72 15.54
C ALA A 246 -10.62 -0.55 14.67
N MET A 247 -9.43 -1.08 14.38
CA MET A 247 -9.20 -2.29 13.57
C MET A 247 -7.80 -2.86 13.82
N ASN A 248 -7.55 -4.06 13.30
CA ASN A 248 -6.22 -4.66 13.29
C ASN A 248 -5.35 -4.12 12.14
N SER A 249 -4.04 -4.11 12.35
CA SER A 249 -3.05 -3.72 11.34
C SER A 249 -2.92 -4.82 10.28
N GLN A 250 -3.80 -4.85 9.27
CA GLN A 250 -3.76 -5.82 8.15
C GLN A 250 -2.66 -5.51 7.12
N GLY A 251 -1.56 -4.90 7.55
CA GLY A 251 -0.51 -4.37 6.68
C GLY A 251 -1.01 -3.34 5.66
N ARG A 252 -2.05 -2.60 6.05
CA ARG A 252 -2.54 -1.42 5.34
C ARG A 252 -1.59 -0.26 5.58
N HIS A 253 -1.56 0.68 4.65
CA HIS A 253 -0.73 1.89 4.76
C HIS A 253 -1.33 2.92 5.74
N TRP A 254 -2.50 2.63 6.32
CA TRP A 254 -3.19 3.45 7.29
C TRP A 254 -3.66 2.63 8.50
N PHE A 255 -3.93 3.32 9.60
CA PHE A 255 -4.36 2.75 10.87
C PHE A 255 -5.22 3.74 11.66
N THR A 256 -6.45 3.35 11.96
CA THR A 256 -7.42 4.17 12.69
C THR A 256 -7.47 3.79 14.15
N VAL A 257 -7.45 4.81 15.00
CA VAL A 257 -7.64 4.72 16.44
C VAL A 257 -8.86 5.52 16.86
N VAL A 258 -9.50 5.08 17.94
CA VAL A 258 -10.58 5.77 18.61
C VAL A 258 -10.00 6.41 19.87
N LEU A 259 -10.19 7.71 20.02
CA LEU A 259 -9.73 8.46 21.17
C LEU A 259 -10.93 8.99 21.96
N THR A 260 -10.84 8.87 23.28
CA THR A 260 -11.79 9.46 24.25
C THR A 260 -11.02 10.05 25.42
N SER A 261 -11.65 10.98 26.14
CA SER A 261 -11.05 11.66 27.29
C SER A 261 -12.11 11.96 28.34
N GLN A 262 -11.71 12.52 29.48
CA GLN A 262 -12.70 12.95 30.50
C GLN A 262 -13.55 14.12 30.00
N ASP A 263 -12.97 15.02 29.20
CA ASP A 263 -13.63 16.23 28.68
C ASP A 263 -14.46 15.98 27.43
N VAL A 264 -14.07 14.98 26.63
CA VAL A 264 -14.77 14.53 25.41
C VAL A 264 -15.02 13.04 25.54
N LYS A 265 -16.24 12.67 25.93
CA LYS A 265 -16.63 11.27 26.16
C LYS A 265 -17.01 10.56 24.87
N GLU A 266 -17.45 11.32 23.88
CA GLU A 266 -17.81 10.81 22.58
C GLU A 266 -16.57 10.30 21.82
N PRO A 267 -16.64 9.11 21.20
CA PRO A 267 -15.52 8.56 20.45
C PRO A 267 -15.16 9.47 19.27
N THR A 268 -13.87 9.76 19.14
CA THR A 268 -13.31 10.48 18.00
C THR A 268 -12.35 9.57 17.24
N TRP A 269 -12.72 9.23 16.00
CA TRP A 269 -11.90 8.41 15.12
C TRP A 269 -10.85 9.28 14.43
N LEU A 270 -9.58 8.97 14.67
CA LEU A 270 -8.44 9.61 14.00
C LEU A 270 -7.61 8.54 13.29
N THR A 271 -7.12 8.88 12.10
CA THR A 271 -6.36 7.94 11.27
C THR A 271 -4.93 8.42 11.04
N CYS A 272 -3.97 7.51 11.26
CA CYS A 272 -2.60 7.65 10.78
C CYS A 272 -2.48 7.02 9.39
N CYS A 273 -1.81 7.67 8.44
CA CYS A 273 -1.68 7.15 7.08
C CYS A 273 -0.32 7.51 6.45
N PHE A 274 0.35 6.53 5.83
CA PHE A 274 1.42 6.79 4.87
C PHE A 274 0.77 7.17 3.54
N ALA A 275 0.82 8.47 3.25
CA ALA A 275 0.20 9.05 2.08
C ALA A 275 1.18 9.16 0.91
N ARG A 276 0.65 9.53 -0.26
CA ARG A 276 1.45 9.68 -1.49
C ARG A 276 2.55 10.73 -1.32
N ARG A 277 3.57 10.63 -2.18
CA ARG A 277 4.72 11.57 -2.25
C ARG A 277 5.58 11.60 -0.98
N SER A 278 5.73 10.45 -0.32
CA SER A 278 6.54 10.32 0.91
C SER A 278 6.05 11.27 2.01
N ARG A 279 4.76 11.21 2.33
CA ARG A 279 4.15 11.96 3.42
C ARG A 279 3.49 11.02 4.41
N PHE A 280 3.43 11.46 5.66
CA PHE A 280 2.66 10.79 6.70
C PHE A 280 1.59 11.74 7.21
N ARG A 281 0.38 11.25 7.40
CA ARG A 281 -0.81 12.04 7.66
C ARG A 281 -1.49 11.59 8.94
N ILE A 282 -1.90 12.54 9.75
CA ILE A 282 -2.89 12.34 10.82
C ILE A 282 -4.14 13.08 10.38
N GLU A 283 -5.29 12.42 10.37
CA GLU A 283 -6.52 13.00 9.86
C GLU A 283 -7.73 12.72 10.75
N LEU A 284 -8.66 13.67 10.72
CA LEU A 284 -10.07 13.44 10.99
C LEU A 284 -10.79 13.34 9.64
N TYR A 285 -11.32 12.16 9.33
CA TYR A 285 -12.14 11.93 8.15
C TYR A 285 -13.63 12.05 8.53
N ILE A 286 -14.33 12.97 7.87
CA ILE A 286 -15.74 13.28 8.14
C ILE A 286 -16.59 12.49 7.17
N GLU A 287 -17.30 11.48 7.69
CA GLU A 287 -18.21 10.64 6.93
C GLU A 287 -19.38 10.18 7.81
N THR A 288 -20.59 10.58 7.43
CA THR A 288 -21.86 10.27 8.11
C THR A 288 -22.81 9.45 7.24
N GLY A 289 -22.39 9.08 6.02
CA GLY A 289 -23.25 8.48 5.01
C GLY A 289 -23.99 9.50 4.15
N ASN A 290 -24.10 10.76 4.58
CA ASN A 290 -24.74 11.85 3.83
C ASN A 290 -23.72 12.92 3.41
N ARG A 291 -23.64 13.19 2.10
CA ARG A 291 -22.69 14.16 1.53
C ARG A 291 -22.92 15.57 2.06
N ASP A 292 -24.16 16.04 2.09
CA ASP A 292 -24.47 17.42 2.48
C ASP A 292 -24.19 17.64 3.96
N THR A 293 -24.57 16.67 4.82
CA THR A 293 -24.20 16.67 6.24
C THR A 293 -22.69 16.71 6.42
N ASN A 294 -21.94 15.88 5.70
CA ASN A 294 -20.47 15.88 5.77
C ASN A 294 -19.88 17.25 5.40
N LYS A 295 -20.40 17.90 4.36
CA LYS A 295 -19.92 19.22 3.94
C LYS A 295 -20.31 20.31 4.93
N GLN A 296 -21.50 20.26 5.50
CA GLN A 296 -21.92 21.19 6.55
C GLN A 296 -21.04 21.08 7.80
N LEU A 297 -20.77 19.86 8.26
CA LEU A 297 -19.83 19.61 9.38
C LEU A 297 -18.44 20.17 9.07
N PHE A 298 -17.95 19.93 7.85
CA PHE A 298 -16.66 20.48 7.41
C PHE A 298 -16.67 22.01 7.38
N ASP A 299 -17.69 22.64 6.80
CA ASP A 299 -17.79 24.09 6.65
C ASP A 299 -17.87 24.78 8.03
N GLN A 300 -18.60 24.17 8.98
CA GLN A 300 -18.64 24.65 10.36
C GLN A 300 -17.30 24.50 11.09
N MET A 301 -16.61 23.36 10.94
CA MET A 301 -15.25 23.19 11.46
C MET A 301 -14.26 24.18 10.83
N TYR A 302 -14.38 24.42 9.52
CA TYR A 302 -13.54 25.36 8.77
C TYR A 302 -13.73 26.81 9.23
N SER A 303 -14.95 27.18 9.66
CA SER A 303 -15.20 28.50 10.26
C SER A 303 -14.36 28.75 11.52
N GLN A 304 -13.94 27.68 12.21
CA GLN A 304 -13.09 27.71 13.40
C GLN A 304 -11.59 27.49 13.08
N LYS A 305 -11.21 27.43 11.80
CA LYS A 305 -9.84 27.13 11.33
C LYS A 305 -8.76 27.86 12.11
N THR A 306 -8.86 29.18 12.22
CA THR A 306 -7.84 30.02 12.86
C THR A 306 -7.61 29.64 14.33
N LEU A 307 -8.68 29.27 15.04
CA LEU A 307 -8.59 28.86 16.44
C LEU A 307 -7.97 27.46 16.55
N ILE A 308 -8.39 26.53 15.69
CA ILE A 308 -7.89 25.15 15.66
C ILE A 308 -6.39 25.12 15.33
N GLU A 309 -5.96 25.84 14.29
CA GLU A 309 -4.55 25.91 13.90
C GLU A 309 -3.68 26.62 14.95
N ALA A 310 -4.23 27.64 15.63
CA ALA A 310 -3.54 28.32 16.73
C ALA A 310 -3.35 27.40 17.95
N GLU A 311 -4.35 26.59 18.29
CA GLU A 311 -4.26 25.62 19.38
C GLU A 311 -3.33 24.44 19.05
N LEU A 312 -3.38 23.95 17.80
CA LEU A 312 -2.48 22.92 17.30
C LEU A 312 -1.02 23.39 17.25
N GLY A 313 -0.82 24.67 16.91
CA GLY A 313 0.48 25.31 16.73
C GLY A 313 1.09 25.14 15.34
N GLU A 314 0.35 24.62 14.37
CA GLU A 314 0.78 24.43 12.97
C GLU A 314 -0.41 24.46 12.00
N PRO A 315 -0.20 24.80 10.71
CA PRO A 315 -1.28 24.85 9.75
C PRO A 315 -1.79 23.45 9.40
N LEU A 316 -3.10 23.37 9.14
CA LEU A 316 -3.77 22.16 8.69
C LEU A 316 -4.10 22.24 7.20
N GLN A 317 -4.25 21.07 6.59
CA GLN A 317 -4.87 20.94 5.27
C GLN A 317 -6.36 20.68 5.45
N TRP A 318 -7.16 21.55 4.85
CA TRP A 318 -8.61 21.55 4.90
C TRP A 318 -9.15 21.12 3.56
N GLU A 319 -9.50 19.85 3.46
CA GLU A 319 -9.83 19.20 2.21
C GLU A 319 -11.33 18.89 2.19
N ARG A 320 -12.11 19.80 1.58
CA ARG A 320 -13.57 19.62 1.48
C ARG A 320 -13.94 18.41 0.62
N LEU A 321 -13.09 18.05 -0.35
CA LEU A 321 -13.27 16.92 -1.28
C LEU A 321 -14.62 16.98 -2.01
N ASP A 322 -14.86 18.05 -2.75
CA ASP A 322 -16.19 18.29 -3.35
C ASP A 322 -16.63 17.18 -4.30
N THR A 323 -15.69 16.46 -4.91
CA THR A 323 -15.98 15.32 -5.79
C THR A 323 -16.34 14.04 -5.02
N LYS A 324 -16.11 14.01 -3.70
CA LYS A 324 -16.32 12.85 -2.82
C LYS A 324 -17.44 13.10 -1.81
N ARG A 325 -17.93 12.02 -1.20
CA ARG A 325 -18.99 12.06 -0.19
C ARG A 325 -18.49 12.65 1.14
N GLY A 326 -17.35 12.19 1.64
CA GLY A 326 -16.77 12.68 2.89
C GLY A 326 -15.90 13.93 2.71
N ALA A 327 -15.33 14.41 3.81
CA ALA A 327 -14.38 15.53 3.83
C ALA A 327 -13.23 15.20 4.80
N ARG A 328 -12.11 15.93 4.71
CA ARG A 328 -10.92 15.64 5.51
C ARG A 328 -10.31 16.90 6.12
N ILE A 329 -9.93 16.80 7.39
CA ILE A 329 -9.04 17.74 8.06
C ILE A 329 -7.76 16.98 8.40
N ALA A 330 -6.62 17.43 7.88
CA ALA A 330 -5.38 16.66 7.92
C ALA A 330 -4.15 17.47 8.33
N LEU A 331 -3.31 16.83 9.16
CA LEU A 331 -1.96 17.25 9.46
C LEU A 331 -0.97 16.37 8.71
N TYR A 332 -0.13 16.99 7.87
CA TYR A 332 0.87 16.28 7.06
C TYR A 332 2.28 16.47 7.61
N ARG A 333 3.04 15.38 7.59
CA ARG A 333 4.49 15.33 7.78
C ARG A 333 5.15 14.94 6.47
N GLU A 334 5.90 15.88 5.92
CA GLU A 334 6.71 15.67 4.73
C GLU A 334 7.91 14.73 4.99
N LYS A 335 8.41 14.10 3.92
CA LYS A 335 9.59 13.22 3.93
C LYS A 335 9.45 12.02 4.88
N ALA A 336 8.27 11.42 4.90
CA ALA A 336 7.96 10.23 5.67
C ALA A 336 7.56 9.10 4.72
N SER A 337 8.32 8.01 4.72
CA SER A 337 8.04 6.81 3.93
C SER A 337 8.30 5.58 4.78
N ILE A 338 7.50 4.54 4.57
CA ILE A 338 7.68 3.26 5.27
C ILE A 338 9.02 2.58 4.95
N THR A 339 9.67 2.97 3.85
CA THR A 339 10.97 2.44 3.42
C THR A 339 12.17 3.14 4.08
N GLN A 340 11.93 4.02 5.05
CA GLN A 340 12.99 4.72 5.79
C GLN A 340 13.69 3.80 6.81
N SER A 341 14.83 4.26 7.35
CA SER A 341 15.58 3.48 8.34
C SER A 341 14.78 3.30 9.63
N PRO A 342 15.07 2.26 10.44
CA PRO A 342 14.40 2.05 11.73
C PRO A 342 14.45 3.27 12.67
N GLU A 343 15.55 4.01 12.66
CA GLU A 343 15.73 5.23 13.47
C GLU A 343 14.81 6.35 12.99
N GLN A 344 14.69 6.52 11.66
CA GLN A 344 13.79 7.51 11.07
C GLN A 344 12.32 7.15 11.34
N LEU A 345 11.96 5.87 11.23
CA LEU A 345 10.62 5.39 11.55
C LEU A 345 10.29 5.54 13.05
N SER A 346 11.25 5.29 13.95
CA SER A 346 11.05 5.58 15.38
C SER A 346 10.84 7.07 15.63
N ALA A 347 11.64 7.94 15.01
CA ALA A 347 11.47 9.39 15.13
C ALA A 347 10.11 9.86 14.56
N LEU A 348 9.64 9.23 13.48
CA LEU A 348 8.31 9.47 12.92
C LEU A 348 7.21 9.06 13.91
N GLN A 349 7.35 7.93 14.61
CA GLN A 349 6.39 7.52 15.64
C GLN A 349 6.37 8.50 16.80
N ASP A 350 7.52 8.95 17.27
CA ASP A 350 7.61 9.90 18.39
C ASP A 350 6.99 11.26 18.01
N TRP A 351 7.15 11.66 16.75
CA TRP A 351 6.42 12.80 16.18
C TRP A 351 4.91 12.52 16.13
N ALA A 352 4.51 11.35 15.64
CA ALA A 352 3.10 10.99 15.45
C ALA A 352 2.33 10.96 16.77
N VAL A 353 2.95 10.52 17.87
CA VAL A 353 2.33 10.55 19.21
C VAL A 353 2.02 11.97 19.66
N LYS A 354 3.03 12.87 19.59
CA LYS A 354 2.86 14.28 19.96
C LYS A 354 1.91 15.03 19.03
N ALA A 355 1.91 14.67 17.75
CA ALA A 355 1.03 15.25 16.76
C ALA A 355 -0.42 14.77 16.97
N MET A 356 -0.63 13.47 17.25
CA MET A 356 -1.95 12.90 17.55
C MET A 356 -2.56 13.53 18.79
N GLU A 357 -1.79 13.68 19.87
CA GLU A 357 -2.24 14.33 21.11
C GLU A 357 -2.71 15.77 20.84
N ARG A 358 -1.85 16.61 20.25
CA ARG A 358 -2.19 18.00 19.92
C ARG A 358 -3.37 18.10 18.95
N PHE A 359 -3.41 17.22 17.95
CA PHE A 359 -4.49 17.17 16.97
C PHE A 359 -5.81 16.82 17.63
N TYR A 360 -5.84 15.78 18.47
CA TYR A 360 -7.03 15.38 19.21
C TYR A 360 -7.58 16.52 20.07
N TYR A 361 -6.76 17.18 20.89
CA TYR A 361 -7.23 18.29 21.73
C TYR A 361 -7.74 19.48 20.91
N ALA A 362 -7.08 19.81 19.80
CA ALA A 362 -7.51 20.92 18.95
C ALA A 362 -8.84 20.65 18.22
N VAL A 363 -9.13 19.39 17.85
CA VAL A 363 -10.29 19.08 16.99
C VAL A 363 -11.46 18.39 17.69
N ALA A 364 -11.22 17.52 18.67
CA ALA A 364 -12.22 16.55 19.13
C ALA A 364 -13.45 17.23 19.74
N LYS A 365 -13.26 18.13 20.70
CA LYS A 365 -14.38 18.81 21.38
C LYS A 365 -15.23 19.61 20.39
N ARG A 366 -14.58 20.40 19.53
CA ARG A 366 -15.23 21.22 18.49
C ARG A 366 -15.99 20.36 17.50
N PHE A 367 -15.42 19.24 17.09
CA PHE A 367 -16.07 18.31 16.18
C PHE A 367 -17.35 17.74 16.78
N GLN A 368 -17.33 17.33 18.07
CA GLN A 368 -18.53 16.82 18.72
C GLN A 368 -19.61 17.91 18.89
N ASP A 369 -19.21 19.15 19.23
CA ASP A 369 -20.14 20.28 19.35
C ASP A 369 -20.82 20.60 18.00
N VAL A 370 -20.02 20.72 16.94
CA VAL A 370 -20.50 20.91 15.56
C VAL A 370 -21.40 19.77 15.12
N LYS A 371 -21.03 18.52 15.46
CA LYS A 371 -21.83 17.34 15.13
C LYS A 371 -23.18 17.37 15.82
N SER A 372 -23.24 17.68 17.11
CA SER A 372 -24.51 17.79 17.83
C SER A 372 -25.40 18.89 17.24
N GLU A 373 -24.84 20.04 16.89
CA GLU A 373 -25.59 21.15 16.30
C GLU A 373 -26.17 20.78 14.92
N VAL A 374 -25.34 20.27 14.01
CA VAL A 374 -25.78 19.89 12.65
C VAL A 374 -26.83 18.78 12.69
N MET A 375 -26.61 17.74 13.51
CA MET A 375 -27.56 16.62 13.60
C MET A 375 -28.91 17.05 14.18
N SER A 376 -28.93 18.01 15.11
CA SER A 376 -30.16 18.57 15.69
C SER A 376 -30.99 19.44 14.73
N LEU A 377 -30.39 19.90 13.63
CA LEU A 377 -31.08 20.70 12.61
C LEU A 377 -31.66 19.84 11.47
N THR A 378 -31.26 18.57 11.41
CA THR A 378 -31.71 17.59 10.40
C THR A 378 -32.78 16.61 10.90
N GLU A 379 -33.08 16.63 12.21
CA GLU A 379 -34.28 16.02 12.82
C GLU A 379 -35.45 17.00 12.79
#